data_AF-A0A945CRF7-F1
#
_entry.id   AF-A0A945CRF7-F1
#
_cell.length_a   1.000
_cell.length_b   1.000
_cell.length_c   1.000
_cell.angle_alpha   90.00
_cell.angle_beta   90.00
_cell.angle_gamma   90.00
#
_symmetry.space_group_name_H-M   'P 1'
#
loop_
_entity.id
_entity.type
_entity.pdbx_description
1 polymer ?
#
loop_
_entity_poly.entity_id
_entity_poly.type
_entity_poly.pdbx_seq_one_letter_code
_entity_poly.pdbx_strand_id
1 'polypeptide(L)'
;MLCVVLALTACHDAPRKNPFDPELTPAVELTVELDEMAGTVMLNWTEYVGEQAFAQYWVLRNVAMSTEVDTLAVIDGVAQTVFVDSR
;
A
#
# COMPACT_ATOMS: atom_id res chain seq x y z
N MET A 1 25.89 18.86 32.84
CA MET A 1 26.19 19.61 31.60
C MET A 1 26.68 18.58 30.58
N LEU A 2 25.82 17.68 30.10
CA LEU A 2 24.95 17.77 28.92
C LEU A 2 25.72 18.11 27.63
N CYS A 3 26.14 17.08 26.89
CA CYS A 3 26.30 17.18 25.44
C CYS A 3 25.43 16.09 24.80
N VAL A 4 24.50 16.60 24.01
CA VAL A 4 23.29 15.99 23.48
C VAL A 4 23.61 14.94 22.43
N VAL A 5 22.79 13.88 22.47
CA VAL A 5 22.64 12.78 21.52
C VAL A 5 22.32 13.32 20.12
N LEU A 6 23.12 12.99 19.10
CA LEU A 6 22.71 13.05 17.69
C LEU A 6 22.45 11.62 17.18
N ALA A 7 21.29 11.09 17.54
CA ALA A 7 20.70 9.97 16.83
C ALA A 7 19.98 10.54 15.60
N LEU A 8 20.66 10.56 14.46
CA LEU A 8 20.03 10.82 13.18
C LEU A 8 19.16 9.60 12.84
N THR A 9 17.91 9.62 13.28
CA THR A 9 16.85 8.76 12.76
C THR A 9 16.60 9.17 11.33
N ALA A 10 17.39 8.61 10.43
CA ALA A 10 17.17 8.68 9.00
C ALA A 10 16.00 7.73 8.67
N CYS A 11 14.79 8.10 9.09
CA CYS A 11 13.54 7.48 8.62
C CYS A 11 13.32 7.94 7.18
N HIS A 12 14.15 7.44 6.26
CA HIS A 12 13.84 7.54 4.85
C HIS A 12 12.76 6.50 4.57
N ASP A 13 11.55 6.98 4.26
CA ASP A 13 10.52 6.15 3.66
C ASP A 13 11.10 5.62 2.35
N ALA A 14 11.58 4.37 2.36
CA ALA A 14 12.11 3.75 1.15
C ALA A 14 10.99 3.72 0.10
N PRO A 15 11.29 3.97 -1.19
CA PRO A 15 10.27 3.90 -2.22
C PRO A 15 9.53 2.56 -2.11
N ARG A 16 8.23 2.61 -1.84
CA ARG A 16 7.37 1.43 -1.65
C ARG A 16 7.10 0.79 -3.00
N LYS A 17 8.14 0.15 -3.53
CA LYS A 17 8.12 -0.63 -4.76
C LYS A 17 8.21 -2.09 -4.34
N ASN A 18 7.33 -2.91 -4.88
CA ASN A 18 7.45 -4.35 -4.72
C ASN A 18 8.84 -4.79 -5.24
N PRO A 19 9.52 -5.73 -4.59
CA PRO A 19 10.72 -6.35 -5.15
C PRO A 19 10.47 -6.76 -6.59
N PHE A 20 11.44 -6.50 -7.47
CA PHE A 20 11.30 -6.79 -8.90
C PHE A 20 11.28 -8.29 -9.22
N ASP A 21 11.46 -9.14 -8.22
CA ASP A 21 11.37 -10.59 -8.38
C ASP A 21 9.91 -11.04 -8.21
N PRO A 22 9.19 -11.31 -9.32
CA PRO A 22 7.80 -11.75 -9.25
C PRO A 22 7.64 -13.13 -8.62
N GLU A 23 8.71 -13.92 -8.48
CA GLU A 23 8.68 -15.19 -7.75
C GLU A 23 8.61 -14.95 -6.23
N LEU A 24 9.20 -13.85 -5.74
CA LEU A 24 9.18 -13.49 -4.32
C LEU A 24 7.92 -12.73 -3.91
N THR A 25 7.37 -11.91 -4.81
CA THR A 25 6.16 -11.12 -4.57
C THR A 25 5.30 -11.06 -5.83
N PRO A 26 4.52 -12.12 -6.11
CA PRO A 26 3.62 -12.11 -7.26
C PRO A 26 2.63 -10.95 -7.18
N ALA A 27 2.35 -10.36 -8.34
CA ALA A 27 1.37 -9.29 -8.46
C ALA A 27 -0.05 -9.83 -8.24
N VAL A 28 -0.91 -8.97 -7.72
CA VAL A 28 -2.36 -9.17 -7.73
C VAL A 28 -2.96 -8.47 -8.93
N GLU A 29 -4.06 -8.99 -9.46
CA GLU A 29 -4.84 -8.27 -10.47
C GLU A 29 -5.74 -7.27 -9.75
N LEU A 30 -5.62 -5.99 -10.07
CA LEU A 30 -6.39 -4.91 -9.44
C LEU A 30 -7.41 -4.33 -10.41
N THR A 31 -8.66 -4.24 -9.99
CA THR A 31 -9.72 -3.49 -10.67
C THR A 31 -10.20 -2.34 -9.79
N VAL A 32 -10.66 -1.27 -10.44
CA VAL A 32 -11.10 -0.05 -9.78
C VAL A 32 -12.44 0.37 -10.37
N GLU A 33 -13.41 0.63 -9.50
CA GLU A 33 -14.75 1.12 -9.85
C GLU A 33 -15.00 2.46 -9.14
N LEU A 34 -15.44 3.46 -9.90
CA LEU A 34 -15.81 4.77 -9.38
C LEU A 34 -17.33 4.86 -9.27
N ASP A 35 -17.84 5.15 -8.09
CA ASP A 35 -19.22 5.58 -7.87
C ASP A 35 -19.24 7.11 -7.74
N GLU A 36 -19.58 7.78 -8.84
CA GLU A 36 -19.64 9.25 -8.89
C GLU A 36 -20.79 9.84 -8.05
N MET A 37 -21.87 9.08 -7.83
CA MET A 37 -23.01 9.55 -7.03
C MET A 37 -22.70 9.52 -5.54
N ALA A 38 -22.03 8.45 -5.09
CA ALA A 38 -21.59 8.30 -3.71
C ALA A 38 -20.28 9.05 -3.43
N GLY A 39 -19.50 9.40 -4.45
CA GLY A 39 -18.18 9.99 -4.31
C GLY A 39 -17.16 9.00 -3.74
N THR A 40 -17.25 7.72 -4.12
CA THR A 40 -16.41 6.65 -3.59
C THR A 40 -15.69 5.89 -4.69
N VAL A 41 -14.51 5.36 -4.38
CA VAL A 41 -13.73 4.48 -5.25
C VAL A 41 -13.63 3.11 -4.59
N MET A 42 -14.07 2.06 -5.28
CA MET A 42 -13.94 0.69 -4.84
C MET A 42 -12.77 0.01 -5.57
N LEU A 43 -11.84 -0.54 -4.82
CA LEU A 43 -10.73 -1.35 -5.28
C LEU A 43 -11.04 -2.81 -5.00
N ASN A 44 -10.89 -3.67 -6.00
CA ASN A 44 -10.98 -5.12 -5.85
C ASN A 44 -9.69 -5.75 -6.40
N TRP A 45 -9.14 -6.75 -5.72
CA TRP A 45 -7.98 -7.47 -6.22
C TRP A 45 -8.07 -8.98 -6.02
N THR A 46 -7.22 -9.75 -6.71
CA THR A 46 -7.09 -11.19 -6.45
C THR A 46 -6.32 -11.45 -5.16
N GLU A 47 -6.63 -12.55 -4.46
CA GLU A 47 -5.82 -12.97 -3.31
C GLU A 47 -4.35 -13.19 -3.70
N TYR A 48 -3.45 -13.03 -2.74
CA TYR A 48 -2.02 -13.28 -2.91
C TYR A 48 -1.78 -14.79 -2.92
N VAL A 49 -1.09 -15.27 -3.96
CA VAL A 49 -0.86 -16.70 -4.21
C VAL A 49 0.64 -17.07 -4.22
N GLY A 50 1.49 -16.23 -3.64
CA GLY A 50 2.93 -16.48 -3.61
C GLY A 50 3.35 -17.57 -2.63
N GLU A 51 4.54 -18.12 -2.87
CA GLU A 51 5.08 -19.23 -2.06
C GLU A 51 5.46 -18.79 -0.64
N GLN A 52 5.85 -17.52 -0.48
CA GLN A 52 6.17 -16.94 0.82
C GLN A 52 4.91 -16.63 1.61
N ALA A 53 5.00 -16.68 2.94
CA ALA A 53 3.90 -16.30 3.80
C ALA A 53 3.41 -14.87 3.49
N PHE A 54 2.10 -14.72 3.37
CA PHE A 54 1.49 -13.42 3.21
C PHE A 54 1.85 -12.52 4.39
N ALA A 55 2.36 -11.32 4.09
CA ALA A 55 2.66 -10.32 5.09
C ALA A 55 1.44 -9.40 5.32
N GLN A 56 1.08 -8.61 4.29
CA GLN A 56 0.03 -7.60 4.37
C GLN A 56 -0.23 -6.98 2.98
N TYR A 57 -1.43 -6.46 2.76
CA TYR A 57 -1.72 -5.54 1.66
C TYR A 57 -1.59 -4.10 2.14
N TRP A 58 -0.99 -3.25 1.32
CA TRP A 58 -0.91 -1.81 1.54
C TRP A 58 -1.71 -1.13 0.46
N VAL A 59 -2.78 -0.43 0.84
CA VAL A 59 -3.56 0.37 -0.10
C VAL A 59 -2.97 1.77 -0.10
N LEU A 60 -2.40 2.15 -1.24
CA LEU A 60 -1.72 3.42 -1.43
C LEU A 60 -2.50 4.29 -2.40
N ARG A 61 -2.54 5.59 -2.13
CA ARG A 61 -3.12 6.59 -3.04
C ARG A 61 -2.08 7.62 -3.41
N ASN A 62 -2.01 7.92 -4.69
CA ASN A 62 -1.22 9.02 -5.22
C ASN A 62 -2.16 10.06 -5.84
N VAL A 63 -1.86 11.34 -5.63
CA VAL A 63 -2.53 12.44 -6.32
C VAL A 63 -1.77 12.72 -7.62
N ALA A 64 -2.49 12.81 -8.73
CA ALA A 64 -1.87 13.12 -10.02
C ALA A 64 -1.01 14.40 -9.92
N MET A 65 0.23 14.32 -10.44
CA MET A 65 1.23 15.39 -10.38
C MET A 65 1.76 15.74 -8.97
N SER A 66 1.40 14.97 -7.94
CA SER A 66 2.02 15.02 -6.63
C SER A 66 3.12 13.97 -6.50
N THR A 67 4.09 14.23 -5.62
CA THR A 67 5.06 13.23 -5.14
C THR A 67 4.60 12.56 -3.85
N GLU A 68 3.49 13.03 -3.28
CA GLU A 68 2.93 12.52 -2.03
C GLU A 68 2.13 11.25 -2.29
N VAL A 69 2.39 10.24 -1.46
CA VAL A 69 1.68 8.96 -1.49
C VAL A 69 1.13 8.69 -0.11
N ASP A 70 -0.19 8.64 -0.01
CA ASP A 70 -0.90 8.33 1.22
C ASP A 70 -1.00 6.82 1.41
N THR A 71 -0.78 6.34 2.63
CA THR A 71 -1.22 5.00 3.04
C THR A 71 -2.67 5.10 3.52
N LEU A 72 -3.60 4.54 2.76
CA LEU A 72 -5.02 4.51 3.13
C LEU A 72 -5.35 3.35 4.07
N ALA A 73 -4.70 2.21 3.89
CA ALA A 73 -4.88 1.03 4.72
C ALA A 73 -3.66 0.10 4.73
N VAL A 74 -3.51 -0.59 5.85
CA VAL A 74 -2.66 -1.77 6.01
C VAL A 74 -3.57 -2.93 6.42
N ILE A 75 -3.53 -4.02 5.67
CA ILE A 75 -4.48 -5.14 5.78
C ILE A 75 -3.70 -6.44 5.98
N ASP A 76 -3.88 -7.08 7.13
CA ASP A 76 -3.17 -8.31 7.50
C ASP A 76 -3.89 -9.60 7.03
N GLY A 77 -5.12 -9.49 6.50
CA GLY A 77 -5.91 -10.61 6.03
C GLY A 77 -5.74 -10.84 4.53
N VAL A 78 -5.19 -12.00 4.12
CA VAL A 78 -5.03 -12.35 2.69
C VAL A 78 -6.37 -12.42 1.93
N ALA A 79 -7.45 -12.81 2.61
CA ALA A 79 -8.79 -12.88 2.03
C ALA A 79 -9.51 -11.53 1.97
N GLN A 80 -8.95 -10.47 2.58
CA GLN A 80 -9.52 -9.13 2.48
C GLN A 80 -9.01 -8.47 1.20
N THR A 81 -9.79 -8.63 0.14
CA THR A 81 -9.43 -8.26 -1.23
C THR A 81 -10.24 -7.09 -1.80
N VAL A 82 -10.97 -6.39 -0.93
CA VAL A 82 -11.80 -5.24 -1.29
C VAL A 82 -11.50 -4.08 -0.36
N PHE A 83 -11.39 -2.87 -0.92
CA PHE A 83 -11.28 -1.62 -0.17
C PHE A 83 -12.13 -0.52 -0.81
N VAL A 84 -12.82 0.26 0.01
CA VAL A 84 -13.61 1.42 -0.46
C VAL A 84 -12.96 2.69 0.08
N ASP A 85 -12.45 3.51 -0.84
CA ASP A 85 -12.04 4.89 -0.55
C ASP A 85 -13.27 5.81 -0.65
N SER A 86 -13.48 6.64 0.37
CA SER A 86 -14.62 7.56 0.48
C SER A 86 -14.19 8.98 0.84
N ARG A 87 -12.90 9.30 0.70
CA ARG A 87 -12.29 10.51 1.26
C ARG A 87 -11.37 11.21 0.28
#